data_AF-A0A945RUI4-F1
#
_entry.id   AF-A0A945RUI4-F1
#
_cell.length_a   1.000
_cell.length_b   1.000
_cell.length_c   1.000
_cell.angle_alpha   90.00
_cell.angle_beta   90.00
_cell.angle_gamma   90.00
#
_symmetry.space_group_name_H-M   'P 1'
#
loop_
_entity.id
_entity.type
_entity.pdbx_description
1 polymer ?
#
loop_
_entity_poly.entity_id
_entity_poly.type
_entity_poly.pdbx_seq_one_letter_code
_entity_poly.pdbx_strand_id
1 'polypeptide(L)'
;MDRKTQRELARLSQEAKRLWDEQRDVLAHAKTVARHASHSAGDIAKRDLIPRAHDTYRDTIEPALSRMPWRPVAPARQSSNPFVYVLMAIGAITMALVGYSAWQTLRADDDLWVEDED
;
A
#
# COMPACT_ATOMS: atom_id res chain seq x y z
N MET A 1 34.25 5.78 -7.03
CA MET A 1 33.05 6.62 -7.32
C MET A 1 33.46 7.79 -8.18
N ASP A 2 33.13 7.76 -9.48
CA ASP A 2 33.54 8.77 -10.45
C ASP A 2 32.80 10.10 -10.23
N ARG A 3 33.49 11.23 -10.35
CA ARG A 3 32.91 12.58 -10.24
C ARG A 3 31.82 12.82 -11.28
N LYS A 4 31.86 12.07 -12.38
CA LYS A 4 30.82 12.09 -13.43
C LYS A 4 29.49 11.53 -12.92
N THR A 5 29.51 10.38 -12.22
CA THR A 5 28.31 9.75 -11.65
C THR A 5 27.61 10.66 -10.64
N GLN A 6 28.36 11.36 -9.80
CA GLN A 6 27.77 12.31 -8.83
C GLN A 6 27.06 13.48 -9.50
N ARG A 7 27.59 13.98 -10.62
CA ARG A 7 26.97 15.07 -11.39
C ARG A 7 25.69 14.62 -12.08
N GLU A 8 25.67 13.39 -12.58
CA GLU A 8 24.48 12.79 -13.19
C GLU A 8 23.38 12.54 -12.15
N LEU A 9 23.73 11.98 -10.99
CA LEU A 9 22.80 11.82 -9.88
C LEU A 9 22.25 13.17 -9.40
N ALA A 10 23.10 14.19 -9.31
CA ALA A 10 22.67 15.55 -8.96
C ALA A 10 21.67 16.09 -9.99
N ARG A 11 21.94 15.91 -11.29
CA ARG A 11 21.04 16.32 -12.39
C ARG A 11 19.71 15.57 -12.34
N LEU A 12 19.74 14.25 -12.19
CA LEU A 12 18.55 13.39 -12.08
C LEU A 12 17.71 13.75 -10.86
N SER A 13 18.35 14.00 -9.71
CA SER A 13 17.65 14.44 -8.50
C SER A 13 16.98 15.80 -8.66
N GLN A 14 17.61 16.72 -9.39
CA GLN A 14 17.07 18.04 -9.68
C GLN A 14 15.86 17.96 -10.63
N GLU A 15 15.92 17.08 -11.62
CA GLU A 15 14.85 16.82 -12.57
C GLU A 15 13.67 16.10 -11.91
N ALA A 16 13.94 15.12 -11.05
CA ALA A 16 12.93 14.48 -10.20
C ALA A 16 12.27 15.48 -9.24
N LYS A 17 13.05 16.40 -8.65
CA LYS A 17 12.53 17.45 -7.77
C LYS A 17 11.60 18.42 -8.51
N ARG A 18 11.94 18.77 -9.76
CA ARG A 18 11.09 19.58 -10.63
C ARG A 18 9.78 18.86 -10.97
N LEU A 19 9.86 17.59 -11.39
CA LEU A 19 8.68 16.77 -11.70
C LEU A 19 7.78 16.57 -10.47
N TRP A 20 8.39 16.37 -9.31
CA TRP A 20 7.66 16.25 -8.04
C TRP A 20 6.92 17.54 -7.68
N ASP A 21 7.54 18.70 -7.93
CA ASP A 21 6.89 19.99 -7.68
C ASP A 21 5.72 20.24 -8.65
N GLU A 22 5.85 19.80 -9.90
CA GLU A 22 4.76 19.81 -10.89
C GLU A 22 3.59 18.87 -10.48
N GLN A 23 3.88 17.69 -9.89
CA GLN A 23 2.84 16.78 -9.38
C GLN A 23 2.25 17.19 -8.02
N ARG A 24 2.90 18.09 -7.28
CA ARG A 24 2.39 18.60 -5.99
C ARG A 24 1.05 19.32 -6.15
N ASP A 25 0.82 19.95 -7.30
CA ASP A 25 -0.44 20.61 -7.62
C ASP A 25 -1.59 19.61 -7.81
N VAL A 26 -1.33 18.49 -8.52
CA VAL A 26 -2.27 17.37 -8.66
C VAL A 26 -2.56 16.73 -7.30
N LEU A 27 -1.55 16.54 -6.46
CA LEU A 27 -1.72 16.01 -5.11
C LEU A 27 -2.53 16.96 -4.21
N ALA A 28 -2.32 18.27 -4.32
CA ALA A 28 -3.10 19.27 -3.60
C ALA A 28 -4.57 19.24 -4.02
N HIS A 29 -4.84 19.08 -5.33
CA HIS A 29 -6.19 18.90 -5.85
C HIS A 29 -6.82 17.58 -5.38
N ALA A 30 -6.09 16.47 -5.46
CA ALA A 30 -6.53 15.17 -4.98
C ALA A 30 -6.82 15.19 -3.47
N LYS A 31 -6.02 15.89 -2.67
CA LYS A 31 -6.28 16.07 -1.23
C LYS A 31 -7.57 16.86 -0.98
N THR A 32 -7.85 17.86 -1.81
CA THR A 32 -9.08 18.65 -1.73
C THR A 32 -10.30 17.79 -2.08
N VAL A 33 -10.25 17.02 -3.16
CA VAL A 33 -11.31 16.09 -3.57
C VAL A 33 -11.48 14.98 -2.53
N ALA A 34 -10.40 14.37 -2.06
CA ALA A 34 -10.42 13.33 -1.04
C ALA A 34 -11.00 13.83 0.28
N ARG A 35 -10.68 15.05 0.71
CA ARG A 35 -11.26 15.64 1.93
C ARG A 35 -12.77 15.85 1.79
N HIS A 36 -13.23 16.36 0.64
CA HIS A 36 -14.67 16.52 0.36
C HIS A 36 -15.39 15.17 0.27
N ALA A 37 -14.80 14.20 -0.42
CA ALA A 37 -15.34 12.85 -0.54
C ALA A 37 -15.34 12.11 0.80
N SER A 38 -14.32 12.31 1.65
CA SER A 38 -14.19 11.62 2.94
C SER A 38 -15.29 11.98 3.92
N HIS A 39 -15.72 13.25 3.94
CA HIS A 39 -16.83 13.68 4.80
C HIS A 39 -18.15 13.04 4.33
N SER A 40 -18.44 13.07 3.02
CA SER A 40 -19.64 12.44 2.46
C SER A 40 -19.63 10.91 2.58
N ALA A 41 -18.46 10.29 2.40
CA ALA A 41 -18.28 8.85 2.56
C ALA A 41 -18.44 8.43 4.01
N GLY A 42 -18.04 9.26 4.98
CA GLY A 42 -18.23 8.99 6.41
C GLY A 42 -19.71 8.91 6.80
N ASP A 43 -20.53 9.82 6.26
CA ASP A 43 -21.96 9.83 6.54
C ASP A 43 -22.71 8.68 5.83
N ILE A 44 -22.36 8.40 4.57
CA ILE A 44 -22.90 7.25 3.82
C ILE A 44 -22.45 5.93 4.48
N ALA A 45 -21.20 5.85 4.92
CA ALA A 45 -20.70 4.67 5.62
C ALA A 45 -21.44 4.45 6.94
N LYS A 46 -21.65 5.51 7.73
CA LYS A 46 -22.40 5.41 8.98
C LYS A 46 -23.86 5.06 8.78
N ARG A 47 -24.49 5.59 7.73
CA ARG A 47 -25.92 5.39 7.47
C ARG A 47 -26.23 4.08 6.79
N ASP A 48 -25.42 3.64 5.83
CA ASP A 48 -25.76 2.52 4.95
C ASP A 48 -24.83 1.31 5.16
N LEU A 49 -23.56 1.53 5.51
CA LEU A 49 -22.57 0.44 5.67
C LEU A 49 -22.46 -0.08 7.09
N ILE A 50 -22.52 0.78 8.13
CA ILE A 50 -22.48 0.34 9.53
C ILE A 50 -23.66 -0.57 9.87
N PRO A 51 -24.93 -0.21 9.58
CA PRO A 51 -26.04 -1.12 9.87
C PRO A 51 -25.99 -2.36 8.98
N ARG A 52 -25.63 -2.23 7.69
CA ARG A 52 -25.58 -3.40 6.80
C ARG A 52 -24.43 -4.34 7.10
N ALA A 53 -23.29 -3.85 7.60
CA ALA A 53 -22.21 -4.69 8.12
C ALA A 53 -22.64 -5.42 9.40
N HIS A 54 -23.38 -4.74 10.29
CA HIS A 54 -23.94 -5.37 11.48
C HIS A 54 -25.02 -6.41 11.13
N ASP A 55 -25.91 -6.11 10.20
CA ASP A 55 -27.02 -6.99 9.80
C ASP A 55 -26.51 -8.18 8.98
N THR A 56 -25.53 -7.98 8.09
CA THR A 56 -24.88 -9.10 7.39
C THR A 56 -24.04 -9.93 8.34
N TYR A 57 -23.34 -9.32 9.30
CA TYR A 57 -22.65 -10.06 10.36
C TYR A 57 -23.64 -10.88 11.18
N ARG A 58 -24.78 -10.30 11.55
CA ARG A 58 -25.82 -11.00 12.29
C ARG A 58 -26.43 -12.15 11.49
N ASP A 59 -26.93 -11.88 10.29
CA ASP A 59 -27.68 -12.85 9.49
C ASP A 59 -26.80 -13.96 8.89
N THR A 60 -25.52 -13.68 8.59
CA THR A 60 -24.60 -14.68 8.00
C THR A 60 -23.61 -15.28 8.99
N ILE A 61 -23.18 -14.54 10.02
CA ILE A 61 -22.13 -14.99 10.95
C ILE A 61 -22.74 -15.51 12.26
N GLU A 62 -23.84 -14.95 12.79
CA GLU A 62 -24.51 -15.44 14.01
C GLU A 62 -25.00 -16.91 13.89
N PRO A 63 -25.72 -17.32 12.81
CA PRO A 63 -26.19 -18.70 12.70
C PRO A 63 -25.06 -19.70 12.37
N ALA A 64 -23.93 -19.23 11.85
CA ALA A 64 -22.75 -20.06 11.58
C ALA A 64 -21.88 -20.23 12.85
N LEU A 65 -21.76 -19.17 13.66
CA LEU A 65 -20.99 -19.17 14.90
C LEU A 65 -21.72 -19.92 16.02
N SER A 66 -23.05 -19.85 16.07
CA SER A 66 -23.88 -20.57 17.05
C SER A 66 -23.97 -22.08 16.79
N ARG A 67 -23.61 -22.56 15.59
CA ARG A 67 -23.65 -23.98 15.22
C ARG A 67 -22.30 -24.69 15.36
N MET A 68 -21.22 -24.00 15.71
CA MET A 68 -19.88 -24.60 15.73
C MET A 68 -19.19 -24.43 17.08
N PRO A 69 -18.79 -25.52 17.77
CA PRO A 69 -18.11 -25.40 19.06
C PRO A 69 -16.70 -24.79 18.94
N TRP A 70 -15.91 -25.00 17.87
CA TRP A 70 -14.65 -24.28 17.59
C TRP A 70 -14.29 -24.37 16.06
N ARG A 71 -14.47 -23.26 15.27
CA ARG A 71 -14.00 -22.96 13.86
C ARG A 71 -14.57 -23.76 12.65
N PRO A 72 -14.51 -23.28 11.35
CA PRO A 72 -14.09 -21.99 10.75
C PRO A 72 -15.16 -21.31 9.84
N VAL A 73 -14.98 -20.02 9.51
CA VAL A 73 -15.93 -19.18 8.74
C VAL A 73 -15.74 -19.35 7.22
N ALA A 74 -16.83 -19.59 6.48
CA ALA A 74 -16.82 -19.61 5.01
C ALA A 74 -16.51 -18.22 4.43
N PRO A 75 -15.70 -18.09 3.36
CA PRO A 75 -15.21 -16.79 2.92
C PRO A 75 -16.34 -15.95 2.31
N ALA A 76 -16.51 -14.73 2.83
CA ALA A 76 -17.39 -13.72 2.27
C ALA A 76 -17.03 -13.44 0.80
N ARG A 77 -18.04 -13.30 -0.07
CA ARG A 77 -17.82 -12.88 -1.48
C ARG A 77 -17.14 -11.52 -1.50
N GLN A 78 -15.86 -11.54 -1.83
CA GLN A 78 -15.00 -10.39 -1.97
C GLN A 78 -15.47 -9.57 -3.19
N SER A 79 -16.10 -8.42 -2.94
CA SER A 79 -16.47 -7.49 -4.02
C SER A 79 -15.19 -6.99 -4.69
N SER A 80 -15.06 -7.26 -5.99
CA SER A 80 -13.91 -6.94 -6.82
C SER A 80 -13.89 -5.45 -7.13
N ASN A 81 -13.55 -4.63 -6.13
CA ASN A 81 -13.36 -3.20 -6.33
C ASN A 81 -11.99 -2.99 -6.99
N PRO A 82 -11.91 -2.40 -8.20
CA PRO A 82 -10.64 -2.25 -8.92
C PRO A 82 -9.61 -1.45 -8.11
N PHE A 83 -10.06 -0.55 -7.24
CA PHE A 83 -9.22 0.19 -6.31
C PHE A 83 -8.49 -0.69 -5.30
N VAL A 84 -9.11 -1.79 -4.84
CA VAL A 84 -8.47 -2.72 -3.89
C VAL A 84 -7.30 -3.44 -4.54
N TYR A 85 -7.38 -3.78 -5.83
CA TYR A 85 -6.25 -4.38 -6.55
C TYR A 85 -5.10 -3.40 -6.73
N VAL A 86 -5.40 -2.13 -7.03
CA VAL A 86 -4.37 -1.08 -7.12
C VAL A 86 -3.67 -0.91 -5.77
N LEU A 87 -4.41 -0.84 -4.67
CA LEU A 87 -3.82 -0.76 -3.32
C LEU A 87 -3.02 -2.00 -2.94
N MET A 88 -3.54 -3.20 -3.22
CA MET A 88 -2.84 -4.46 -2.95
C MET A 88 -1.57 -4.57 -3.79
N ALA A 89 -1.58 -4.14 -5.06
CA ALA A 89 -0.40 -4.12 -5.91
C ALA A 89 0.67 -3.16 -5.37
N ILE A 90 0.29 -1.95 -4.97
CA ILE A 90 1.22 -0.98 -4.36
C ILE A 90 1.78 -1.52 -3.04
N GLY A 91 0.92 -2.09 -2.19
CA GLY A 91 1.33 -2.68 -0.92
C GLY A 91 2.30 -3.85 -1.10
N ALA A 92 2.03 -4.75 -2.05
CA ALA A 92 2.91 -5.86 -2.38
C ALA A 92 4.27 -5.39 -2.91
N ILE A 93 4.30 -4.38 -3.79
CA ILE A 93 5.55 -3.79 -4.30
C ILE A 93 6.36 -3.18 -3.15
N THR A 94 5.69 -2.45 -2.26
CA THR A 94 6.36 -1.81 -1.11
C THR A 94 6.93 -2.85 -0.16
N MET A 95 6.18 -3.92 0.15
CA MET A 95 6.69 -5.05 0.95
C MET A 95 7.86 -5.77 0.26
N ALA A 96 7.81 -5.97 -1.06
CA ALA A 96 8.88 -6.62 -1.80
C ALA A 96 10.18 -5.79 -1.76
N LEU A 97 10.09 -4.48 -1.94
CA LEU A 97 11.26 -3.58 -1.86
C LEU A 97 11.88 -3.57 -0.45
N VAL A 98 11.06 -3.49 0.59
CA VAL A 98 11.53 -3.49 1.99
C VAL A 98 12.09 -4.86 2.40
N GLY A 99 11.47 -5.95 1.95
CA GLY A 99 11.98 -7.30 2.20
C GLY A 99 13.30 -7.55 1.49
N TYR A 100 13.43 -7.07 0.25
CA TYR A 100 14.67 -7.17 -0.52
C TYR A 100 15.79 -6.35 0.13
N SER A 101 15.51 -5.12 0.59
CA SER A 101 16.51 -4.32 1.29
C SER A 101 16.92 -4.94 2.63
N ALA A 102 15.98 -5.52 3.38
CA ALA A 102 16.26 -6.24 4.63
C ALA A 102 17.11 -7.51 4.42
N TRP A 103 16.94 -8.21 3.29
CA TRP A 103 17.79 -9.34 2.94
C TRP A 103 19.16 -8.88 2.44
N GLN A 104 19.20 -7.80 1.67
CA GLN A 104 20.43 -7.22 1.18
C GLN A 104 21.32 -6.73 2.33
N THR A 105 20.77 -6.14 3.41
CA THR A 105 21.59 -5.76 4.57
C THR A 105 22.14 -6.94 5.37
N LEU A 106 21.62 -8.16 5.20
CA LEU A 106 22.15 -9.37 5.85
C LEU A 106 23.13 -10.15 4.95
N ARG A 107 23.05 -9.97 3.62
CA ARG A 107 23.93 -10.65 2.64
C ARG A 107 25.06 -9.76 2.10
N ALA A 108 24.91 -8.43 2.14
CA ALA A 108 25.90 -7.50 1.58
C ALA A 108 27.16 -7.31 2.44
N ASP A 109 27.21 -7.86 3.66
CA ASP A 109 28.46 -7.93 4.43
C ASP A 109 29.44 -8.99 3.88
N ASP A 110 28.99 -9.89 3.00
CA ASP A 110 29.82 -10.98 2.45
C ASP A 110 30.49 -10.62 1.08
N ASP A 111 29.97 -9.65 0.32
CA ASP A 111 30.47 -9.29 -1.03
C ASP A 111 31.45 -8.10 -1.06
N LEU A 112 31.84 -7.59 0.12
CA LEU A 112 32.84 -6.51 0.26
C LEU A 112 34.26 -7.04 0.60
N TRP A 113 34.43 -8.37 0.73
CA TRP A 113 35.66 -8.99 1.26
C TRP A 113 36.30 -10.04 0.34
N VAL A 114 36.14 -9.95 -0.98
CA VAL A 114 37.00 -10.66 -1.95
C VAL A 114 37.35 -9.74 -3.12
N GLU A 115 38.16 -8.73 -2.84
CA GLU A 115 39.19 -8.32 -3.79
C GLU A 115 40.39 -9.22 -3.48
N ASP A 116 40.54 -10.35 -4.18
CA ASP A 116 41.87 -10.93 -4.39
C ASP A 116 42.26 -10.61 -5.83
N GLU A 117 43.34 -9.84 -5.90
CA GLU A 117 44.09 -9.47 -7.08
C GLU A 117 44.38 -10.69 -7.96
N ASP A 118 44.16 -10.54 -9.27
CA ASP A 118 45.03 -11.05 -10.35
C ASP A 118 44.68 -10.36 -11.69
#